data_AF-A0A963G9E2-F1
#
_entry.id   AF-A0A963G9E2-F1
#
_cell.length_a   1.000
_cell.length_b   1.000
_cell.length_c   1.000
_cell.angle_alpha   90.00
_cell.angle_beta   90.00
_cell.angle_gamma   90.00
#
_symmetry.space_group_name_H-M   'P 1'
#
loop_
_entity.id
_entity.type
_entity.pdbx_description
1 polymer ?
#
loop_
_entity_poly.entity_id
_entity_poly.type
_entity_poly.pdbx_seq_one_letter_code
_entity_poly.pdbx_strand_id
1 'polypeptide(L)'
;AGSWVYGTFSTWIGDPDKNRAWDMLVEAKAKYDNVIASDRLNEEEREKASIQLARCEGSDWFWWFGDYNPGDTVSDFERLYRLQLTYLYRLLRETPPAYLSEIFAHGSGDPTLGGVMRQNT
;
A
#
# COMPACT_ATOMS: atom_id res chain seq x y z
N ALA A 1 21.20 -8.94 -0.27
CA ALA A 1 19.93 -8.88 0.49
C ALA A 1 18.86 -9.62 -0.31
N GLY A 2 17.91 -10.29 0.34
CA GLY A 2 16.85 -11.08 -0.31
C GLY A 2 15.79 -11.54 0.71
N SER A 3 14.70 -12.14 0.25
CA SER A 3 13.66 -12.68 1.13
C SER A 3 13.67 -14.21 1.18
N TRP A 4 12.96 -14.79 2.14
CA TRP A 4 12.72 -16.24 2.22
C TRP A 4 11.90 -16.79 1.04
N VAL A 5 11.30 -15.90 0.23
CA VAL A 5 10.61 -16.21 -1.02
C VAL A 5 11.58 -15.94 -2.18
N TYR A 6 12.03 -17.00 -2.84
CA TYR A 6 12.95 -16.95 -4.01
C TYR A 6 14.30 -16.28 -3.82
N GLY A 7 14.67 -15.85 -2.60
CA GLY A 7 15.92 -15.12 -2.39
C GLY A 7 15.91 -13.71 -3.00
N THR A 8 14.76 -13.21 -3.48
CA THR A 8 14.60 -11.90 -4.10
C THR A 8 13.50 -11.09 -3.39
N PHE A 9 13.31 -9.84 -3.79
CA PHE A 9 12.20 -8.99 -3.33
C PHE A 9 11.04 -8.93 -4.33
N SER A 10 11.08 -9.70 -5.42
CA SER A 10 10.13 -9.58 -6.54
C SER A 10 8.67 -9.87 -6.16
N THR A 11 8.46 -10.51 -5.01
CA THR A 11 7.13 -10.68 -4.42
C THR A 11 6.48 -9.35 -4.05
N TRP A 12 7.25 -8.33 -3.65
CA TRP A 12 6.74 -7.04 -3.15
C TRP A 12 7.10 -5.84 -4.02
N ILE A 13 7.97 -5.98 -5.03
CA ILE A 13 8.40 -4.88 -5.91
C ILE A 13 8.71 -5.41 -7.33
N GLY A 14 8.60 -4.54 -8.33
CA GLY A 14 8.99 -4.84 -9.72
C GLY A 14 7.83 -5.04 -10.69
N ASP A 15 6.60 -5.10 -10.19
CA ASP A 15 5.36 -5.07 -10.97
C ASP A 15 4.80 -3.63 -11.02
N PRO A 16 4.22 -3.16 -12.13
CA PRO A 16 3.71 -1.79 -12.24
C PRO A 16 2.72 -1.38 -11.14
N ASP A 17 1.79 -2.27 -10.75
CA ASP A 17 0.78 -1.98 -9.74
C ASP A 17 1.43 -1.89 -8.36
N LYS A 18 2.38 -2.79 -8.06
CA LYS A 18 3.17 -2.76 -6.82
C LYS A 18 4.01 -1.50 -6.72
N ASN A 19 4.69 -1.12 -7.81
CA ASN A 19 5.51 0.09 -7.86
C ASN A 19 4.64 1.33 -7.66
N ARG A 20 3.45 1.37 -8.27
CA ARG A 20 2.52 2.49 -8.07
C ARG A 20 2.07 2.59 -6.62
N ALA A 21 1.79 1.47 -5.95
CA ALA A 21 1.48 1.46 -4.52
C ALA A 21 2.65 2.01 -3.68
N TRP A 22 3.89 1.66 -4.03
CA TRP A 22 5.09 2.18 -3.35
C TRP A 22 5.22 3.69 -3.53
N ASP A 23 5.01 4.22 -4.74
CA ASP A 23 5.04 5.65 -5.00
C ASP A 23 4.01 6.38 -4.12
N MET A 24 2.78 5.86 -4.05
CA MET A 24 1.73 6.44 -3.21
C MET A 24 2.10 6.44 -1.71
N LEU A 25 2.72 5.37 -1.21
CA LEU A 25 3.18 5.27 0.18
C LEU A 25 4.30 6.27 0.48
N VAL A 26 5.27 6.39 -0.43
CA VAL A 26 6.38 7.35 -0.30
C VAL A 26 5.87 8.78 -0.24
N GLU A 27 4.93 9.14 -1.12
CA GLU A 27 4.29 10.46 -1.11
C GLU A 27 3.56 10.72 0.22
N ALA A 28 2.78 9.75 0.71
CA ALA A 28 2.07 9.86 1.98
C ALA A 28 3.02 9.96 3.18
N LYS A 29 4.12 9.19 3.18
CA LYS A 29 5.16 9.24 4.22
C LYS A 29 5.88 10.59 4.23
N ALA A 30 6.20 11.15 3.07
CA ALA A 30 6.80 12.48 2.99
C ALA A 30 5.87 13.55 3.60
N LYS A 31 4.56 13.43 3.37
CA LYS A 31 3.57 14.31 4.02
C LYS A 31 3.52 14.08 5.52
N TYR A 32 3.48 12.83 5.97
CA TYR A 32 3.55 12.49 7.39
C TYR A 32 4.76 13.14 8.07
N ASP A 33 5.97 12.95 7.54
CA ASP A 33 7.21 13.44 8.13
C ASP A 33 7.21 14.97 8.26
N ASN A 34 6.75 15.69 7.22
CA ASN A 34 6.60 17.14 7.26
C ASN A 34 5.63 17.63 8.36
N VAL A 35 4.52 16.92 8.54
CA VAL A 35 3.50 17.26 9.54
C VAL A 35 4.01 17.02 10.95
N ILE A 36 4.67 15.88 11.18
CA ILE A 36 5.28 15.54 12.46
C ILE A 36 6.34 16.57 12.85
N ALA A 37 7.12 17.09 11.90
CA ALA A 37 8.11 18.13 12.15
C ALA A 37 7.51 19.53 12.42
N SER A 38 6.25 19.76 12.06
CA SER A 38 5.60 21.08 12.15
C SER A 38 4.93 21.40 13.50
N ASP A 39 4.89 20.45 14.43
CA ASP A 39 4.23 20.60 15.75
C ASP A 39 2.75 20.97 15.72
N ARG A 40 2.07 20.79 14.58
CA ARG A 40 0.64 21.10 14.42
C ARG A 40 -0.33 20.04 14.97
N LEU A 41 0.18 18.85 15.30
CA LEU A 41 -0.59 17.74 15.88
C LEU A 41 -0.21 17.58 17.35
N ASN A 42 -1.21 17.34 18.20
CA ASN A 42 -0.95 16.97 19.59
C ASN A 42 -0.49 15.50 19.70
N GLU A 43 -0.09 15.07 20.90
CA GLU A 43 0.45 13.72 21.11
C GLU A 43 -0.50 12.59 20.70
N GLU A 44 -1.78 12.69 21.06
CA GLU A 44 -2.79 11.69 20.70
C GLU A 44 -3.01 11.61 19.17
N GLU A 45 -2.99 12.76 18.49
CA GLU A 45 -3.09 12.83 17.04
C GLU A 45 -1.86 12.24 16.34
N ARG A 46 -0.66 12.49 16.90
CA ARG A 46 0.60 11.91 16.41
C ARG A 46 0.61 10.40 16.55
N GLU A 47 0.15 9.87 17.68
CA GLU A 47 0.03 8.43 17.90
C GLU A 47 -0.94 7.80 16.88
N LYS A 48 -2.13 8.38 16.69
CA LYS A 48 -3.10 7.91 15.70
C LYS A 48 -2.53 7.93 14.28
N ALA A 49 -1.83 9.00 13.89
CA ALA A 49 -1.19 9.09 12.59
C ALA A 49 -0.07 8.04 12.43
N SER A 50 0.70 7.78 13.49
CA SER A 50 1.79 6.79 13.49
C SER A 50 1.25 5.37 13.28
N ILE A 51 0.19 5.01 14.03
CA ILE A 51 -0.50 3.72 13.90
C ILE A 51 -1.09 3.58 12.49
N GLN A 52 -1.66 4.66 11.95
CA GLN A 52 -2.24 4.63 10.62
C GLN A 52 -1.18 4.49 9.51
N LEU A 53 -0.02 5.15 9.65
CA LEU A 53 1.11 4.96 8.73
C LEU A 53 1.58 3.50 8.76
N ALA A 54 1.74 2.91 9.94
CA ALA A 54 2.16 1.51 10.08
C ALA A 54 1.18 0.53 9.38
N ARG A 55 -0.12 0.83 9.37
CA ARG A 55 -1.11 0.06 8.58
C ARG A 55 -0.89 0.20 7.08
N CYS A 56 -0.54 1.39 6.61
CA CYS A 56 -0.26 1.65 5.19
C CYS A 56 1.06 0.97 4.74
N GLU A 57 2.00 0.76 5.64
CA GLU A 57 3.29 0.10 5.40
C GLU A 57 3.19 -1.45 5.42
N GLY A 58 2.01 -2.01 5.67
CA GLY A 58 1.79 -3.46 5.67
C GLY A 58 2.21 -4.12 4.36
N SER A 59 3.06 -5.15 4.43
CA SER A 59 3.57 -5.82 3.23
C SER A 59 2.49 -6.56 2.45
N ASP A 60 1.37 -6.93 3.10
CA ASP A 60 0.23 -7.60 2.49
C ASP A 60 -0.33 -6.83 1.30
N TRP A 61 -0.33 -5.49 1.31
CA TRP A 61 -0.79 -4.69 0.17
C TRP A 61 -0.03 -5.08 -1.11
N PHE A 62 1.31 -5.08 -1.01
CA PHE A 62 2.21 -5.37 -2.13
C PHE A 62 2.23 -6.84 -2.53
N TRP A 63 1.73 -7.73 -1.68
CA TRP A 63 1.49 -9.13 -2.02
C TRP A 63 0.30 -9.28 -2.97
N TRP A 64 -0.78 -8.53 -2.72
CA TRP A 64 -2.03 -8.66 -3.47
C TRP A 64 -1.97 -8.00 -4.85
N PHE A 65 -1.24 -6.91 -5.02
CA PHE A 65 -1.23 -6.17 -6.29
C PHE A 65 -0.46 -6.89 -7.42
N GLY A 66 -0.89 -6.67 -8.66
CA GLY A 66 -0.29 -7.21 -9.89
C GLY A 66 -1.08 -8.35 -10.54
N ASP A 67 -0.46 -8.96 -11.54
CA ASP A 67 -1.12 -9.84 -12.53
C ASP A 67 -1.51 -11.25 -12.04
N TYR A 68 -1.08 -11.65 -10.84
CA TYR A 68 -1.16 -13.04 -10.39
C TYR A 68 -2.39 -13.38 -9.56
N ASN A 69 -2.92 -12.41 -8.81
CA ASN A 69 -4.02 -12.65 -7.89
C ASN A 69 -5.39 -12.49 -8.58
N PRO A 70 -6.46 -13.10 -8.05
CA PRO A 70 -7.79 -12.99 -8.62
C PRO A 70 -8.26 -11.53 -8.65
N GLY A 71 -8.81 -11.08 -9.78
CA GLY A 71 -9.19 -9.67 -10.00
C GLY A 71 -10.12 -9.09 -8.94
N ASP A 72 -11.11 -9.87 -8.47
CA ASP A 72 -12.03 -9.42 -7.40
C ASP A 72 -11.28 -9.16 -6.08
N THR A 73 -10.36 -10.06 -5.70
CA THR A 73 -9.54 -9.89 -4.51
C THR A 73 -8.59 -8.70 -4.65
N VAL A 74 -7.95 -8.54 -5.81
CA VAL A 74 -7.09 -7.38 -6.07
C VAL A 74 -7.90 -6.10 -5.95
N SER A 75 -9.11 -6.05 -6.52
CA SER A 75 -9.99 -4.87 -6.47
C SER A 75 -10.39 -4.50 -5.03
N ASP A 76 -10.66 -5.49 -4.17
CA ASP A 76 -10.96 -5.24 -2.76
C ASP A 76 -9.76 -4.67 -2.01
N PHE A 77 -8.58 -5.29 -2.15
CA PHE A 77 -7.35 -4.82 -1.49
C PHE A 77 -6.89 -3.46 -2.04
N GLU A 78 -7.03 -3.22 -3.34
CA GLU A 78 -6.74 -1.95 -4.01
C GLU A 78 -7.57 -0.82 -3.40
N ARG A 79 -8.89 -1.03 -3.31
CA ARG A 79 -9.82 -0.06 -2.74
C ARG A 79 -9.52 0.19 -1.26
N LEU A 80 -9.30 -0.88 -0.49
CA LEU A 80 -8.97 -0.77 0.92
C LEU A 80 -7.68 0.02 1.12
N TYR A 81 -6.66 -0.23 0.31
CA TYR A 81 -5.39 0.47 0.40
C TYR A 81 -5.53 1.98 0.15
N ARG A 82 -6.25 2.38 -0.90
CA ARG A 82 -6.56 3.79 -1.17
C ARG A 82 -7.32 4.45 -0.02
N LEU A 83 -8.24 3.72 0.63
CA LEU A 83 -8.96 4.21 1.81
C LEU A 83 -8.03 4.39 3.02
N GLN A 84 -7.09 3.47 3.27
CA GLN A 84 -6.10 3.61 4.34
C GLN A 84 -5.21 4.84 4.15
N LEU A 85 -4.70 5.06 2.92
CA LEU A 85 -3.92 6.25 2.59
C LEU A 85 -4.76 7.51 2.73
N THR A 86 -5.98 7.52 2.19
CA THR A 86 -6.91 8.67 2.31
C THR A 86 -7.18 9.02 3.78
N TYR A 87 -7.35 8.01 4.63
CA TYR A 87 -7.55 8.24 6.05
C TYR A 87 -6.30 8.78 6.76
N LEU A 88 -5.10 8.34 6.37
CA LEU A 88 -3.84 8.92 6.84
C LEU A 88 -3.78 10.42 6.51
N TYR A 89 -4.05 10.82 5.26
CA TYR A 89 -4.10 12.23 4.86
C TYR A 89 -5.06 13.05 5.73
N ARG A 90 -6.24 12.50 6.04
CA ARG A 90 -7.23 13.16 6.90
C ARG A 90 -6.73 13.32 8.34
N LEU A 91 -6.11 12.29 8.93
CA LEU A 91 -5.51 12.39 10.26
C LEU A 91 -4.39 13.44 10.29
N LEU A 92 -3.63 13.52 9.21
CA LEU A 92 -2.60 14.54 9.04
C LEU A 92 -3.19 15.94 8.84
N ARG A 93 -4.49 16.11 8.59
CA ARG A 93 -5.13 17.37 8.18
C ARG A 93 -4.63 17.89 6.83
N GLU A 94 -4.23 16.99 5.94
CA GLU A 94 -3.86 17.28 4.55
C GLU A 94 -5.02 16.87 3.61
N THR A 95 -5.09 17.50 2.44
CA THR A 95 -6.02 17.06 1.38
C THR A 95 -5.48 15.80 0.71
N PRO A 96 -6.24 14.68 0.65
CA PRO A 96 -5.84 13.50 -0.09
C PRO A 96 -5.64 13.82 -1.58
N PRO A 97 -4.56 13.35 -2.22
CA PRO A 97 -4.37 13.52 -3.66
C PRO A 97 -5.51 12.91 -4.49
N ALA A 98 -5.85 13.55 -5.61
CA ALA A 98 -6.96 13.12 -6.47
C ALA A 98 -6.79 11.68 -6.99
N TYR A 99 -5.56 11.26 -7.26
CA TYR A 99 -5.27 9.90 -7.74
C TYR A 99 -5.71 8.80 -6.75
N LEU A 100 -5.93 9.10 -5.46
CA LEU A 100 -6.47 8.12 -4.50
C LEU A 100 -7.95 7.81 -4.74
N SER A 101 -8.63 8.56 -5.61
CA SER A 101 -9.98 8.25 -6.07
C SER A 101 -10.02 7.40 -7.35
N GLU A 102 -8.87 7.23 -8.01
CA GLU A 102 -8.72 6.48 -9.25
C GLU A 102 -8.25 5.06 -8.95
N ILE A 103 -8.74 4.10 -9.74
CA ILE A 103 -8.30 2.69 -9.63
C ILE A 103 -6.88 2.59 -10.20
N PHE A 104 -5.97 1.93 -9.48
CA PHE A 104 -4.59 1.74 -9.96
C PHE A 104 -4.19 0.28 -10.21
N ALA A 105 -4.99 -0.69 -9.77
CA ALA A 105 -4.75 -2.12 -9.97
C ALA A 105 -6.07 -2.85 -10.24
N HIS A 106 -6.07 -3.76 -11.21
CA HIS A 106 -7.27 -4.52 -11.58
C HIS A 106 -7.17 -6.02 -11.25
N GLY A 107 -5.94 -6.56 -11.23
CA GLY A 107 -5.70 -8.00 -11.14
C GLY A 107 -6.14 -8.74 -12.41
N SER A 108 -5.38 -9.74 -12.82
CA SER A 108 -5.66 -10.50 -14.05
C SER A 108 -5.36 -11.99 -13.92
N GLY A 109 -5.16 -12.48 -12.70
CA GLY A 109 -4.69 -13.85 -12.47
C GLY A 109 -5.83 -14.85 -12.26
N ASP A 110 -5.59 -16.09 -12.71
CA ASP A 110 -6.39 -17.28 -12.36
C ASP A 110 -5.48 -18.30 -11.63
N PRO A 111 -5.13 -18.05 -10.36
CA PRO A 111 -4.19 -18.91 -9.65
C PRO A 111 -4.85 -20.25 -9.30
N THR A 112 -4.26 -21.34 -9.81
CA THR A 112 -4.73 -22.73 -9.62
C THR A 112 -4.89 -23.18 -8.16
N LEU A 113 -4.34 -22.43 -7.20
CA LEU A 113 -4.35 -22.74 -5.77
C LEU A 113 -4.87 -21.59 -4.90
N GLY A 114 -5.59 -20.60 -5.43
CA GLY A 114 -6.24 -19.56 -4.61
C GLY A 114 -5.25 -18.72 -3.78
N GLY A 115 -4.66 -17.69 -4.38
CA GLY A 115 -3.94 -16.62 -3.67
C GLY A 115 -2.71 -17.01 -2.84
N VAL A 116 -2.34 -18.30 -2.76
CA VAL A 116 -1.08 -18.72 -2.13
C VAL A 116 0.11 -18.47 -3.06
N MET A 117 1.22 -18.16 -2.40
CA MET A 117 2.55 -17.79 -2.91
C MET A 117 2.83 -18.35 -4.31
N ARG A 118 3.20 -17.47 -5.27
CA ARG A 118 3.69 -17.86 -6.60
C ARG A 118 4.65 -19.03 -6.43
N GLN A 119 4.49 -20.12 -7.18
CA GLN A 119 5.48 -21.21 -7.27
C GLN A 119 6.42 -20.93 -8.45
N ASN A 120 7.73 -21.17 -8.29
CA ASN A 120 8.68 -21.03 -9.38
C ASN A 120 8.39 -22.05 -10.48
N THR A 121 8.45 -21.60 -11.74
CA THR A 121 8.61 -22.47 -12.91
C THR A 121 10.07 -22.55 -13.30
#